data_AF-A0A2T4CJX4-F1
#
_entry.id   AF-A0A2T4CJX4-F1
#
_cell.length_a   1.000
_cell.length_b   1.000
_cell.length_c   1.000
_cell.angle_alpha   90.00
_cell.angle_beta   90.00
_cell.angle_gamma   90.00
#
_symmetry.space_group_name_H-M   'P 1'
#
loop_
_entity.id
_entity.type
_entity.pdbx_description
1 polymer ?
#
loop_
_entity_poly.entity_id
_entity_poly.type
_entity_poly.pdbx_seq_one_letter_code
_entity_poly.pdbx_strand_id
1 'polypeptide(L)'
;MRQSAVVAALLGAGSAFAAATCSLTKKCPKESPCCSQYGECGVGAYCLGGCDPRMSFSLDSCTPEPACKSKTMTFDSKLSTIADIGDYLGDPSTADWMAQGEPAYYNGNVLLTMPKNSVGTVLATTEYMWYGNVKAKFKTSRGRGVVTAFILLSDVKDEIDYEFVGVDLETAQTNWYFQGIPDYNNSGNITLSDTFDNYHTYEINWTPDMIQWLVDGQVGRTVYRKDHWNATSNQCSKLVPGPRPPSW
;
A
#
# COMPACT_ATOMS: atom_id res chain seq x y z
N MET A 1 -47.17 -30.22 43.05
CA MET A 1 -45.70 -30.38 43.15
C MET A 1 -45.10 -29.94 41.83
N ARG A 2 -44.38 -28.81 41.81
CA ARG A 2 -43.71 -28.29 40.60
C ARG A 2 -42.34 -28.96 40.50
N GLN A 3 -42.12 -29.78 39.47
CA GLN A 3 -40.79 -30.30 39.16
C GLN A 3 -39.99 -29.19 38.48
N SER A 4 -38.85 -28.83 39.08
CA SER A 4 -37.90 -27.86 38.54
C SER A 4 -36.97 -28.58 37.58
N ALA A 5 -36.96 -28.19 36.31
CA ALA A 5 -35.93 -28.60 35.35
C ALA A 5 -34.72 -27.68 35.52
N VAL A 6 -33.59 -28.24 35.94
CA VAL A 6 -32.30 -27.55 35.95
C VAL A 6 -31.73 -27.63 34.54
N VAL A 7 -31.74 -26.51 33.81
CA VAL A 7 -30.99 -26.37 32.55
C VAL A 7 -29.57 -25.98 32.91
N ALA A 8 -28.64 -26.92 32.77
CA ALA A 8 -27.21 -26.63 32.85
C ALA A 8 -26.80 -25.90 31.56
N ALA A 9 -26.59 -24.58 31.67
CA ALA A 9 -25.96 -23.81 30.61
C ALA A 9 -24.46 -24.16 30.56
N LEU A 10 -24.06 -24.93 29.55
CA LEU A 10 -22.65 -25.10 29.19
C LEU A 10 -22.16 -23.75 28.63
N LEU A 11 -21.54 -22.95 29.48
CA LEU A 11 -20.70 -21.84 29.05
C LEU A 11 -19.46 -22.42 28.36
N GLY A 12 -19.53 -22.55 27.04
CA GLY A 12 -18.34 -22.76 26.23
C GLY A 12 -17.44 -21.54 26.39
N ALA A 13 -16.37 -21.68 27.17
CA ALA A 13 -15.27 -20.74 27.15
C ALA A 13 -14.61 -20.83 25.78
N GLY A 14 -15.09 -20.03 24.83
CA GLY A 14 -14.37 -19.76 23.60
C GLY A 14 -13.10 -19.01 23.97
N SER A 15 -11.99 -19.73 24.09
CA SER A 15 -10.67 -19.12 24.14
C SER A 15 -10.54 -18.28 22.89
N ALA A 16 -10.53 -16.95 23.04
CA ALA A 16 -10.07 -16.07 21.98
C ALA A 16 -8.61 -16.44 21.72
N PHE A 17 -8.36 -17.26 20.71
CA PHE A 17 -7.00 -17.53 20.24
C PHE A 17 -6.44 -16.17 19.82
N ALA A 18 -5.45 -15.67 20.56
CA ALA A 18 -4.68 -14.54 20.10
C ALA A 18 -4.13 -14.90 18.71
N ALA A 19 -4.44 -14.08 17.70
CA ALA A 19 -3.95 -14.30 16.36
C ALA A 19 -2.42 -14.46 16.42
N ALA A 20 -1.90 -15.54 15.82
CA ALA A 20 -0.47 -15.73 15.77
C ALA A 20 0.16 -14.54 15.03
N THR A 21 1.34 -14.10 15.47
CA THR A 21 2.06 -13.00 14.83
C THR A 21 3.26 -13.50 14.06
N CYS A 22 3.65 -12.75 13.03
CA CYS A 22 4.79 -13.03 12.17
C CYS A 22 5.77 -11.86 12.12
N SER A 23 7.03 -12.20 11.84
CA SER A 23 8.13 -11.27 11.62
C SER A 23 9.20 -11.94 10.75
N LEU A 24 10.24 -11.19 10.35
CA LEU A 24 11.39 -11.75 9.61
C LEU A 24 12.09 -12.91 10.36
N THR A 25 11.93 -12.99 11.68
CA THR A 25 12.52 -14.04 12.52
C THR A 25 11.49 -15.06 13.02
N LYS A 26 10.20 -14.87 12.72
CA LYS A 26 9.11 -15.71 13.20
C LYS A 26 8.08 -15.89 12.09
N LYS A 27 8.07 -17.07 11.49
CA LYS A 27 7.10 -17.40 10.44
C LYS A 27 5.73 -17.73 11.00
N CYS A 28 4.71 -17.51 10.18
CA CYS A 28 3.37 -18.03 10.46
C CYS A 28 3.33 -19.56 10.53
N PRO A 29 2.43 -20.13 11.35
CA PRO A 29 2.21 -21.57 11.42
C PRO A 29 1.42 -22.07 10.20
N LYS A 30 1.41 -23.39 9.98
CA LYS A 30 0.77 -23.98 8.79
C LYS A 30 -0.75 -23.76 8.76
N GLU A 31 -1.38 -23.67 9.93
CA GLU A 31 -2.82 -23.54 10.11
C GLU A 31 -3.32 -22.11 9.81
N SER A 32 -2.44 -21.11 9.87
CA SER A 32 -2.69 -19.72 9.49
C SER A 32 -1.49 -19.17 8.72
N PRO A 33 -1.27 -19.67 7.49
CA PRO A 33 0.03 -19.61 6.82
C PRO A 33 0.42 -18.23 6.30
N CYS A 34 -0.53 -17.30 6.17
CA CYS A 34 -0.33 -16.02 5.50
C CYS A 34 -0.05 -14.92 6.51
N CYS A 35 1.06 -14.20 6.33
CA CYS A 35 1.45 -13.06 7.14
C CYS A 35 0.94 -11.76 6.53
N SER A 36 -0.01 -11.08 7.19
CA SER A 36 -0.53 -9.79 6.72
C SER A 36 0.53 -8.68 6.77
N GLN A 37 0.24 -7.56 6.10
CA GLN A 37 1.05 -6.35 6.12
C GLN A 37 1.37 -5.86 7.55
N TYR A 38 0.45 -6.13 8.49
CA TYR A 38 0.52 -5.73 9.90
C TYR A 38 1.21 -6.76 10.81
N GLY A 39 1.71 -7.87 10.27
CA GLY A 39 2.43 -8.90 11.04
C GLY A 39 1.52 -9.89 11.75
N GLU A 40 0.33 -10.12 11.22
CA GLU A 40 -0.68 -11.05 11.76
C GLU A 40 -0.83 -12.26 10.84
N CYS A 41 -0.87 -13.44 11.44
CA CYS A 41 -1.02 -14.70 10.72
C CYS A 41 -2.49 -15.08 10.56
N GLY A 42 -2.90 -15.37 9.33
CA GLY A 42 -4.28 -15.71 9.02
C GLY A 42 -4.45 -16.59 7.79
N VAL A 43 -5.70 -16.68 7.34
CA VAL A 43 -6.15 -17.38 6.14
C VAL A 43 -7.07 -16.46 5.34
N GLY A 44 -7.41 -16.84 4.10
CA GLY A 44 -8.37 -16.09 3.28
C GLY A 44 -7.81 -14.72 2.90
N ALA A 45 -8.49 -13.63 3.31
CA ALA A 45 -8.09 -12.26 2.98
C ALA A 45 -6.65 -11.90 3.41
N TYR A 46 -6.11 -12.54 4.45
CA TYR A 46 -4.72 -12.38 4.89
C TYR A 46 -3.70 -12.87 3.86
N CYS A 47 -4.14 -13.70 2.91
CA CYS A 47 -3.33 -14.25 1.84
C CYS A 47 -3.45 -13.45 0.54
N LEU A 48 -4.25 -12.38 0.50
CA LEU A 48 -4.35 -11.48 -0.65
C LEU A 48 -3.29 -10.36 -0.53
N GLY A 49 -3.50 -9.25 -1.25
CA GLY A 49 -2.61 -8.10 -1.24
C GLY A 49 -2.16 -7.68 0.16
N GLY A 50 -0.85 -7.46 0.31
CA GLY A 50 -0.17 -7.19 1.57
C GLY A 50 0.36 -8.43 2.28
N CYS A 51 0.18 -9.65 1.74
CA CYS A 51 0.73 -10.87 2.31
C CYS A 51 2.24 -10.97 2.09
N ASP A 52 3.06 -10.93 3.15
CA ASP A 52 4.52 -11.02 3.02
C ASP A 52 4.99 -12.49 2.97
N PRO A 53 5.47 -13.00 1.81
CA PRO A 53 5.88 -14.40 1.67
C PRO A 53 7.13 -14.75 2.49
N ARG A 54 7.94 -13.76 2.90
CA ARG A 54 9.16 -13.98 3.71
C ARG A 54 8.81 -14.35 5.15
N MET A 55 7.72 -13.79 5.66
CA MET A 55 7.23 -13.96 7.04
C MET A 55 6.08 -14.98 7.12
N SER A 56 5.53 -15.39 5.97
CA SER A 56 4.55 -16.47 5.85
C SER A 56 5.18 -17.85 6.08
N PHE A 57 4.34 -18.86 6.30
CA PHE A 57 4.76 -20.25 6.54
C PHE A 57 5.70 -20.75 5.42
N SER A 58 5.34 -20.48 4.17
CA SER A 58 6.08 -20.81 2.96
C SER A 58 5.94 -19.70 1.91
N LEU A 59 6.79 -19.75 0.86
CA LEU A 59 6.76 -18.75 -0.21
C LEU A 59 5.48 -18.78 -1.04
N ASP A 60 4.80 -19.93 -1.09
CA ASP A 60 3.53 -20.18 -1.79
C ASP A 60 2.30 -19.99 -0.90
N SER A 61 2.47 -19.48 0.33
CA SER A 61 1.34 -19.19 1.22
C SER A 61 0.50 -18.02 0.72
N CYS A 62 1.13 -17.00 0.16
CA CYS A 62 0.45 -15.82 -0.37
C CYS A 62 -0.13 -16.09 -1.77
N THR A 63 -1.26 -15.46 -2.07
CA THR A 63 -1.88 -15.51 -3.40
C THR A 63 -0.99 -14.75 -4.39
N PRO A 64 -0.82 -15.24 -5.63
CA PRO A 64 -0.14 -14.46 -6.65
C PRO A 64 -0.88 -13.16 -6.94
N GLU A 65 -0.15 -12.05 -6.92
CA GLU A 65 -0.75 -10.74 -7.13
C GLU A 65 -1.14 -10.50 -8.60
N PRO A 66 -2.31 -9.89 -8.87
CA PRO A 66 -2.73 -9.58 -10.23
C PRO A 66 -1.81 -8.55 -10.89
N ALA A 67 -1.28 -8.88 -12.06
CA ALA A 67 -0.39 -7.98 -12.80
C ALA A 67 -1.18 -6.85 -13.49
N CYS A 68 -0.74 -5.61 -13.25
CA CYS A 68 -1.27 -4.41 -13.87
C CYS A 68 -1.13 -4.45 -15.40
N LYS A 69 -2.16 -3.94 -16.08
CA LYS A 69 -2.15 -3.64 -17.52
C LYS A 69 -2.28 -2.13 -17.71
N SER A 70 -1.66 -1.60 -18.77
CA SER A 70 -1.78 -0.18 -19.10
C SER A 70 -3.26 0.20 -19.26
N LYS A 71 -3.75 1.04 -18.37
CA LYS A 71 -5.12 1.56 -18.38
C LYS A 71 -5.19 2.94 -17.74
N THR A 72 -6.27 3.65 -18.02
CA THR A 72 -6.65 4.87 -17.31
C THR A 72 -7.86 4.54 -16.45
N MET A 73 -7.73 4.71 -15.14
CA MET A 73 -8.83 4.51 -14.21
C MET A 73 -9.53 5.85 -13.98
N THR A 74 -10.86 5.87 -14.10
CA THR A 74 -11.69 7.07 -13.85
C THR A 74 -12.74 6.75 -12.79
N PHE A 75 -13.15 7.77 -12.05
CA PHE A 75 -14.17 7.61 -11.01
C PHE A 75 -15.52 8.12 -11.47
N ASP A 76 -16.58 7.36 -11.19
CA ASP A 76 -17.97 7.75 -11.43
C ASP A 76 -18.66 8.22 -10.14
N SER A 77 -19.85 8.82 -10.28
CA SER A 77 -20.61 9.38 -9.16
C SER A 77 -21.12 8.36 -8.14
N LYS A 78 -21.11 7.07 -8.48
CA LYS A 78 -21.52 5.96 -7.62
C LYS A 78 -20.30 5.22 -7.04
N LEU A 79 -19.08 5.63 -7.36
CA LEU A 79 -17.84 4.96 -6.96
C LEU A 79 -17.82 3.47 -7.35
N SER A 80 -18.40 3.11 -8.49
CA SER A 80 -18.68 1.71 -8.83
C SER A 80 -17.43 0.85 -9.07
N THR A 81 -16.27 1.48 -9.27
CA THR A 81 -14.97 0.82 -9.45
C THR A 81 -14.18 0.66 -8.16
N ILE A 82 -14.74 1.07 -7.02
CA ILE A 82 -14.11 1.00 -5.69
C ILE A 82 -14.88 -0.01 -4.84
N ALA A 83 -14.22 -1.11 -4.46
CA ALA A 83 -14.74 -2.07 -3.48
C ALA A 83 -14.32 -1.67 -2.06
N ASP A 84 -15.12 -2.04 -1.06
CA ASP A 84 -14.64 -2.06 0.33
C ASP A 84 -13.57 -3.16 0.48
N ILE A 85 -12.50 -2.88 1.22
CA ILE A 85 -11.42 -3.85 1.44
C ILE A 85 -11.89 -5.14 2.12
N GLY A 86 -12.93 -5.08 2.95
CA GLY A 86 -13.55 -6.25 3.58
C GLY A 86 -14.39 -7.10 2.64
N ASP A 87 -14.85 -6.53 1.53
CA ASP A 87 -15.67 -7.21 0.52
C ASP A 87 -14.86 -7.69 -0.69
N TYR A 88 -13.63 -7.18 -0.88
CA TYR A 88 -12.77 -7.55 -1.99
C TYR A 88 -12.12 -8.93 -1.81
N LEU A 89 -12.37 -9.85 -2.75
CA LEU A 89 -11.94 -11.25 -2.68
C LEU A 89 -10.75 -11.59 -3.60
N GLY A 90 -10.04 -10.59 -4.11
CA GLY A 90 -8.84 -10.80 -4.93
C GLY A 90 -9.08 -10.91 -6.44
N ASP A 91 -10.28 -10.64 -6.94
CA ASP A 91 -10.57 -10.60 -8.37
C ASP A 91 -10.51 -9.16 -8.93
N PRO A 92 -9.42 -8.78 -9.64
CA PRO A 92 -9.25 -7.41 -10.16
C PRO A 92 -10.24 -7.06 -11.28
N SER A 93 -11.00 -8.02 -11.81
CA SER A 93 -12.03 -7.75 -12.81
C SER A 93 -13.31 -7.18 -12.21
N THR A 94 -13.47 -7.27 -10.88
CA THR A 94 -14.67 -6.82 -10.16
C THR A 94 -14.56 -5.38 -9.67
N ALA A 95 -13.35 -4.87 -9.45
CA ALA A 95 -13.07 -3.51 -9.01
C ALA A 95 -11.66 -3.10 -9.43
N ASP A 96 -11.48 -1.82 -9.76
CA ASP A 96 -10.15 -1.25 -10.04
C ASP A 96 -9.41 -0.89 -8.75
N TRP A 97 -10.16 -0.56 -7.70
CA TRP A 97 -9.64 -0.10 -6.43
C TRP A 97 -10.32 -0.81 -5.26
N MET A 98 -9.60 -0.93 -4.16
CA MET A 98 -10.14 -1.24 -2.85
C MET A 98 -9.94 -0.06 -1.91
N ALA A 99 -10.91 0.20 -1.05
CA ALA A 99 -10.86 1.27 -0.08
C ALA A 99 -10.92 0.74 1.36
N GLN A 100 -10.11 1.35 2.22
CA GLN A 100 -10.29 1.31 3.67
C GLN A 100 -10.72 2.69 4.13
N GLY A 101 -11.79 2.79 4.90
CA GLY A 101 -12.43 4.06 5.28
C GLY A 101 -13.47 4.48 4.26
N GLU A 102 -13.89 5.75 4.31
CA GLU A 102 -15.10 6.21 3.61
C GLU A 102 -14.77 7.18 2.46
N PRO A 103 -14.41 6.69 1.25
CA PRO A 103 -14.27 7.56 0.09
C PRO A 103 -15.62 8.19 -0.27
N ALA A 104 -15.60 9.45 -0.71
CA ALA A 104 -16.81 10.17 -1.09
C ALA A 104 -16.68 10.77 -2.48
N TYR A 105 -17.76 10.74 -3.26
CA TYR A 105 -17.80 11.47 -4.53
C TYR A 105 -18.08 12.96 -4.31
N TYR A 106 -17.31 13.82 -4.97
CA TYR A 106 -17.52 15.26 -4.94
C TYR A 106 -17.06 15.93 -6.24
N ASN A 107 -17.98 16.59 -6.94
CA ASN A 107 -17.69 17.39 -8.14
C ASN A 107 -16.82 16.68 -9.19
N GLY A 108 -17.11 15.42 -9.51
CA GLY A 108 -16.32 14.65 -10.51
C GLY A 108 -15.03 14.05 -9.98
N ASN A 109 -14.81 14.09 -8.66
CA ASN A 109 -13.61 13.56 -8.00
C ASN A 109 -13.99 12.59 -6.88
N VAL A 110 -13.02 11.79 -6.46
CA VAL A 110 -13.07 11.04 -5.21
C VAL A 110 -12.33 11.82 -4.14
N LEU A 111 -12.99 12.01 -3.02
CA LEU A 111 -12.40 12.52 -1.79
C LEU A 111 -11.99 11.35 -0.92
N LEU A 112 -10.71 11.29 -0.58
CA LEU A 112 -10.23 10.45 0.51
C LEU A 112 -10.52 11.21 1.80
N THR A 113 -11.51 10.75 2.58
CA THR A 113 -12.00 11.50 3.73
C THR A 113 -11.17 11.20 4.98
N MET A 114 -11.09 12.18 5.88
CA MET A 114 -10.50 11.97 7.20
C MET A 114 -11.36 12.64 8.27
N PRO A 115 -12.49 11.99 8.65
CA PRO A 115 -13.34 12.47 9.73
C PRO A 115 -12.56 12.60 11.06
N LYS A 116 -13.09 13.43 11.97
CA LYS A 116 -12.52 13.55 13.31
C LYS A 116 -12.51 12.17 14.00
N ASN A 117 -11.39 11.83 14.63
CA ASN A 117 -11.16 10.54 15.31
C ASN A 117 -11.22 9.31 14.38
N SER A 118 -10.86 9.45 13.10
CA SER A 118 -10.63 8.32 12.18
C SER A 118 -9.15 8.14 11.85
N VAL A 119 -8.84 7.05 11.14
CA VAL A 119 -7.51 6.76 10.59
C VAL A 119 -7.33 7.24 9.13
N GLY A 120 -8.30 8.01 8.61
CA GLY A 120 -8.34 8.46 7.22
C GLY A 120 -8.96 7.45 6.25
N THR A 121 -8.72 7.66 4.96
CA THR A 121 -9.11 6.76 3.87
C THR A 121 -7.87 6.35 3.08
N VAL A 122 -7.71 5.06 2.84
CA VAL A 122 -6.71 4.50 1.92
C VAL A 122 -7.45 3.99 0.69
N LEU A 123 -6.95 4.31 -0.50
CA LEU A 123 -7.43 3.79 -1.77
C LEU A 123 -6.25 3.09 -2.45
N ALA A 124 -6.34 1.79 -2.66
CA ALA A 124 -5.29 0.97 -3.24
C ALA A 124 -5.78 0.29 -4.52
N THR A 125 -4.91 0.14 -5.52
CA THR A 125 -5.25 -0.58 -6.75
C THR A 125 -5.41 -2.08 -6.46
N THR A 126 -6.29 -2.75 -7.21
CA THR A 126 -6.46 -4.21 -7.15
C THR A 126 -5.42 -4.99 -7.95
N GLU A 127 -4.53 -4.26 -8.63
CA GLU A 127 -3.44 -4.80 -9.45
C GLU A 127 -2.08 -4.22 -8.99
N TYR A 128 -1.03 -5.00 -9.21
CA TYR A 128 0.35 -4.67 -8.88
C TYR A 128 1.13 -4.32 -10.13
N MET A 129 1.96 -3.27 -10.02
CA MET A 129 2.85 -2.85 -11.08
C MET A 129 4.26 -3.40 -10.83
N TRP A 130 4.88 -3.95 -11.87
CA TRP A 130 6.30 -4.31 -11.86
C TRP A 130 7.01 -3.50 -12.94
N TYR A 131 7.66 -2.41 -12.53
CA TYR A 131 8.14 -1.35 -13.42
C TYR A 131 7.04 -0.72 -14.26
N GLY A 132 7.38 0.40 -14.88
CA GLY A 132 6.49 1.17 -15.72
C GLY A 132 6.24 2.55 -15.13
N ASN A 133 5.05 3.06 -15.39
CA ASN A 133 4.71 4.43 -15.11
C ASN A 133 3.31 4.51 -14.51
N VAL A 134 3.19 5.27 -13.42
CA VAL A 134 1.90 5.56 -12.79
C VAL A 134 1.75 7.07 -12.68
N LYS A 135 0.57 7.58 -13.00
CA LYS A 135 0.22 9.01 -12.90
C LYS A 135 -1.08 9.18 -12.13
N ALA A 136 -1.13 10.17 -11.26
CA ALA A 136 -2.35 10.58 -10.58
C ALA A 136 -2.48 12.10 -10.62
N LYS A 137 -3.67 12.59 -10.95
CA LYS A 137 -3.99 14.03 -10.92
C LYS A 137 -4.87 14.32 -9.71
N PHE A 138 -4.33 15.05 -8.74
CA PHE A 138 -5.06 15.36 -7.51
C PHE A 138 -4.60 16.67 -6.87
N LYS A 139 -5.36 17.09 -5.87
CA LYS A 139 -5.01 18.14 -4.91
C LYS A 139 -4.83 17.51 -3.54
N THR A 140 -3.98 18.08 -2.70
CA THR A 140 -3.74 17.59 -1.35
C THR A 140 -4.72 18.21 -0.37
N SER A 141 -4.83 17.61 0.81
CA SER A 141 -5.49 18.26 1.94
C SER A 141 -4.53 19.21 2.67
N ARG A 142 -5.06 20.03 3.59
CA ARG A 142 -4.30 21.01 4.39
C ARG A 142 -4.66 20.93 5.87
N GLY A 143 -3.75 21.39 6.72
CA GLY A 143 -3.92 21.43 8.17
C GLY A 143 -2.79 20.73 8.93
N ARG A 144 -2.61 21.12 10.20
CA ARG A 144 -1.63 20.51 11.09
C ARG A 144 -1.96 19.04 11.33
N GLY A 145 -0.98 18.17 11.10
CA GLY A 145 -1.12 16.71 11.30
C GLY A 145 -1.84 15.98 10.17
N VAL A 146 -2.19 16.67 9.08
CA VAL A 146 -2.74 16.04 7.88
C VAL A 146 -1.60 15.69 6.93
N VAL A 147 -1.58 14.45 6.41
CA VAL A 147 -0.68 14.03 5.34
C VAL A 147 -1.52 13.49 4.20
N THR A 148 -1.22 13.92 2.98
CA THR A 148 -1.67 13.24 1.75
C THR A 148 -0.49 12.45 1.22
N ALA A 149 -0.70 11.22 0.76
CA ALA A 149 0.37 10.38 0.23
C ALA A 149 -0.04 9.69 -1.07
N PHE A 150 0.92 9.47 -1.96
CA PHE A 150 0.77 8.68 -3.18
C PHE A 150 1.92 7.68 -3.25
N ILE A 151 1.62 6.40 -3.04
CA ILE A 151 2.60 5.37 -2.68
C ILE A 151 2.50 4.19 -3.64
N LEU A 152 3.65 3.71 -4.12
CA LEU A 152 3.82 2.35 -4.62
C LEU A 152 4.38 1.50 -3.48
N LEU A 153 3.67 0.45 -3.09
CA LEU A 153 4.05 -0.45 -1.99
C LEU A 153 3.96 -1.90 -2.44
N SER A 154 5.01 -2.67 -2.22
CA SER A 154 5.00 -4.13 -2.42
C SER A 154 4.71 -4.87 -1.12
N ASP A 155 4.34 -6.16 -1.21
CA ASP A 155 4.05 -6.97 -0.02
C ASP A 155 5.29 -7.23 0.84
N VAL A 156 6.48 -7.12 0.23
CA VAL A 156 7.75 -7.17 0.95
C VAL A 156 8.21 -5.79 1.46
N LYS A 157 7.36 -4.77 1.34
CA LYS A 157 7.58 -3.41 1.87
C LYS A 157 8.69 -2.62 1.17
N ASP A 158 8.98 -2.94 -0.07
CA ASP A 158 9.61 -1.94 -0.93
C ASP A 158 8.60 -0.83 -1.25
N GLU A 159 9.06 0.42 -1.18
CA GLU A 159 8.20 1.60 -1.22
C GLU A 159 8.80 2.72 -2.10
N ILE A 160 7.96 3.41 -2.85
CA ILE A 160 8.29 4.64 -3.59
C ILE A 160 7.10 5.59 -3.41
N ASP A 161 7.34 6.79 -2.89
CA ASP A 161 6.24 7.66 -2.47
C ASP A 161 6.43 9.13 -2.84
N TYR A 162 5.28 9.81 -2.86
CA TYR A 162 5.15 11.22 -2.55
C TYR A 162 4.41 11.40 -1.23
N GLU A 163 4.86 12.33 -0.40
CA GLU A 163 4.18 12.78 0.81
C GLU A 163 4.01 14.30 0.80
N PHE A 164 2.84 14.77 1.25
CA PHE A 164 2.48 16.18 1.32
C PHE A 164 2.02 16.50 2.73
N VAL A 165 2.80 17.32 3.43
CA VAL A 165 2.52 17.72 4.80
C VAL A 165 1.54 18.89 4.75
N GLY A 166 0.35 18.77 5.35
CA GLY A 166 -0.74 19.73 5.16
C GLY A 166 -0.49 21.17 5.65
N VAL A 167 0.65 21.45 6.31
CA VAL A 167 1.09 22.82 6.66
C VAL A 167 2.11 23.40 5.68
N ASP A 168 2.62 22.58 4.77
CA ASP A 168 3.58 22.92 3.73
C ASP A 168 2.95 22.56 2.38
N LEU A 169 2.32 23.55 1.75
CA LEU A 169 1.53 23.37 0.53
C LEU A 169 2.34 23.63 -0.75
N GLU A 170 3.63 23.94 -0.62
CA GLU A 170 4.50 24.26 -1.78
C GLU A 170 5.62 23.22 -1.96
N THR A 171 5.52 22.09 -1.24
CA THR A 171 6.52 21.02 -1.25
C THR A 171 5.87 19.65 -1.39
N ALA A 172 6.33 18.89 -2.38
CA ALA A 172 6.12 17.45 -2.45
C ALA A 172 7.39 16.78 -1.92
N GLN A 173 7.26 16.04 -0.82
CA GLN A 173 8.34 15.18 -0.33
C GLN A 173 8.32 13.88 -1.12
N THR A 174 9.48 13.36 -1.46
CA THR A 174 9.65 12.10 -2.18
C THR A 174 10.54 11.20 -1.36
N ASN A 175 10.19 9.93 -1.26
CA ASN A 175 10.98 8.98 -0.51
C ASN A 175 10.91 7.59 -1.15
N TRP A 176 11.78 6.71 -0.67
CA TRP A 176 11.77 5.32 -1.03
C TRP A 176 12.37 4.47 0.09
N TYR A 177 11.81 3.27 0.27
CA TYR A 177 12.29 2.28 1.22
C TYR A 177 12.52 0.93 0.54
N PHE A 178 13.47 0.18 1.10
CA PHE A 178 13.73 -1.18 0.67
C PHE A 178 13.39 -2.13 1.81
N GLN A 179 12.48 -3.06 1.52
CA GLN A 179 12.09 -4.15 2.38
C GLN A 179 11.59 -3.75 3.77
N GLY A 180 10.97 -2.56 3.88
CA GLY A 180 10.43 -2.01 5.12
C GLY A 180 11.50 -1.57 6.11
N ILE A 181 12.75 -1.35 5.65
CA ILE A 181 13.85 -0.84 6.47
C ILE A 181 13.88 0.69 6.31
N PRO A 182 13.57 1.46 7.37
CA PRO A 182 13.59 2.91 7.29
C PRO A 182 15.01 3.45 7.05
N ASP A 183 15.14 4.36 6.09
CA ASP A 183 16.33 5.19 5.90
C ASP A 183 15.90 6.65 5.69
N TYR A 184 16.04 7.45 6.73
CA TYR A 184 15.60 8.85 6.74
C TYR A 184 16.46 9.78 5.87
N ASN A 185 17.52 9.26 5.23
CA ASN A 185 18.36 10.04 4.33
C ASN A 185 17.92 9.96 2.86
N ASN A 186 16.93 9.12 2.57
CA ASN A 186 16.41 8.93 1.21
C ASN A 186 15.41 9.99 0.79
N SER A 187 14.97 10.88 1.68
CA SER A 187 13.99 11.90 1.33
C SER A 187 14.58 12.97 0.40
N GLY A 188 13.71 13.56 -0.41
CA GLY A 188 14.04 14.68 -1.28
C GLY A 188 12.80 15.51 -1.58
N ASN A 189 12.98 16.81 -1.76
CA ASN A 189 11.86 17.74 -1.94
C ASN A 189 11.77 18.21 -3.38
N ILE A 190 10.54 18.37 -3.86
CA ILE A 190 10.21 19.05 -5.10
C ILE A 190 9.37 20.27 -4.73
N THR A 191 9.82 21.46 -5.12
CA THR A 191 9.06 22.70 -4.95
C THR A 191 8.06 22.85 -6.09
N LEU A 192 6.82 23.23 -5.76
CA LEU A 192 5.71 23.42 -6.70
C LEU A 192 4.75 24.50 -6.19
N SER A 193 3.72 24.84 -6.98
CA SER A 193 2.67 25.74 -6.52
C SER A 193 1.75 25.08 -5.50
N ASP A 194 0.93 25.91 -4.82
CA ASP A 194 0.00 25.46 -3.77
C ASP A 194 -0.77 24.18 -4.17
N THR A 195 -0.53 23.10 -3.44
CA THR A 195 -1.07 21.77 -3.74
C THR A 195 -2.52 21.57 -3.30
N PHE A 196 -3.06 22.47 -2.47
CA PHE A 196 -4.46 22.42 -2.02
C PHE A 196 -5.38 23.16 -3.00
N ASP A 197 -4.93 24.30 -3.51
CA ASP A 197 -5.67 25.13 -4.46
C ASP A 197 -5.54 24.60 -5.90
N ASN A 198 -4.37 24.08 -6.28
CA ASN A 198 -4.09 23.64 -7.65
C ASN A 198 -4.07 22.13 -7.81
N TYR A 199 -4.58 21.66 -8.96
CA TYR A 199 -4.36 20.29 -9.39
C TYR A 199 -2.99 20.15 -10.01
N HIS A 200 -2.27 19.13 -9.57
CA HIS A 200 -1.01 18.70 -10.16
C HIS A 200 -1.13 17.26 -10.64
N THR A 201 -0.37 16.92 -11.68
CA THR A 201 -0.16 15.53 -12.11
C THR A 201 1.14 15.03 -11.53
N TYR A 202 1.05 14.10 -10.60
CA TYR A 202 2.20 13.44 -9.98
C TYR A 202 2.45 12.12 -10.69
N GLU A 203 3.71 11.83 -10.98
CA GLU A 203 4.09 10.69 -11.80
C GLU A 203 5.36 10.03 -11.26
N ILE A 204 5.27 8.70 -11.08
CA ILE A 204 6.42 7.86 -10.79
C ILE A 204 6.75 7.07 -12.04
N ASN A 205 7.93 7.32 -12.61
CA ASN A 205 8.51 6.51 -13.67
C ASN A 205 9.57 5.58 -13.06
N TRP A 206 9.29 4.29 -13.05
CA TRP A 206 10.10 3.29 -12.37
C TRP A 206 10.59 2.23 -13.35
N THR A 207 11.91 2.10 -13.46
CA THR A 207 12.57 1.11 -14.32
C THR A 207 13.56 0.27 -13.50
N PRO A 208 14.15 -0.78 -14.09
CA PRO A 208 15.20 -1.56 -13.44
C PRO A 208 16.43 -0.75 -12.98
N ASP A 209 16.65 0.44 -13.55
CA ASP A 209 17.86 1.24 -13.37
C ASP A 209 17.61 2.56 -12.63
N MET A 210 16.37 3.03 -12.57
CA MET A 210 16.07 4.33 -11.96
C MET A 210 14.63 4.45 -11.47
N ILE A 211 14.43 5.42 -10.57
CA ILE A 211 13.14 5.98 -10.22
C ILE A 211 13.19 7.47 -10.55
N GLN A 212 12.15 7.97 -11.20
CA GLN A 212 11.94 9.40 -11.40
C GLN A 212 10.59 9.82 -10.83
N TRP A 213 10.61 10.94 -10.12
CA TRP A 213 9.43 11.65 -9.64
C TRP A 213 9.24 12.89 -10.52
N LEU A 214 8.07 12.98 -11.14
CA LEU A 214 7.68 14.09 -11.99
C LEU A 214 6.46 14.82 -11.42
N VAL A 215 6.41 16.13 -11.61
CA VAL A 215 5.24 16.98 -11.34
C VAL A 215 4.93 17.75 -12.63
N ASP A 216 3.70 17.63 -13.12
CA ASP A 216 3.22 18.25 -14.36
C ASP A 216 4.14 18.00 -15.57
N GLY A 217 4.66 16.77 -15.66
CA GLY A 217 5.55 16.32 -16.73
C GLY A 217 7.00 16.80 -16.60
N GLN A 218 7.35 17.54 -15.54
CA GLN A 218 8.72 17.96 -15.26
C GLN A 218 9.37 17.03 -14.24
N VAL A 219 10.59 16.57 -14.53
CA VAL A 219 11.36 15.75 -13.59
C VAL A 219 11.83 16.61 -12.42
N GLY A 220 11.30 16.34 -11.23
CA GLY A 220 11.75 16.99 -10.00
C GLY A 220 12.87 16.22 -9.31
N ARG A 221 12.89 14.89 -9.45
CA ARG A 221 13.93 14.03 -8.86
C ARG A 221 14.19 12.79 -9.70
N THR A 222 15.45 12.38 -9.77
CA THR A 222 15.86 11.07 -10.30
C THR A 222 16.79 10.40 -9.30
N VAL A 223 16.58 9.11 -9.07
CA VAL A 223 17.49 8.26 -8.29
C VAL A 223 17.91 7.09 -9.17
N TYR A 224 19.22 6.90 -9.33
CA TYR A 224 19.77 5.80 -10.11
C TYR A 224 20.21 4.66 -9.22
N ARG A 225 19.88 3.44 -9.63
CA ARG A 225 20.29 2.19 -8.97
C ARG A 225 21.80 2.09 -8.76
N LYS A 226 22.60 2.54 -9.75
CA LYS A 226 24.06 2.47 -9.72
C LYS A 226 24.69 3.27 -8.58
N ASP A 227 24.04 4.34 -8.12
CA ASP A 227 24.56 5.24 -7.08
C ASP A 227 24.38 4.64 -5.68
N HIS A 228 23.65 3.52 -5.58
CA HIS A 228 23.36 2.82 -4.32
C HIS A 228 23.96 1.40 -4.31
N TRP A 229 25.10 1.18 -4.96
CA TRP A 229 25.82 -0.10 -4.89
C TRP A 229 26.46 -0.33 -3.50
N ASN A 230 26.22 -1.49 -2.90
CA ASN A 230 26.94 -1.93 -1.71
C ASN A 230 27.92 -3.05 -2.06
N ALA A 231 29.20 -2.70 -2.06
CA ALA A 231 30.29 -3.61 -2.39
C ALA A 231 30.43 -4.76 -1.38
N THR A 232 30.02 -4.57 -0.12
CA THR A 232 30.13 -5.57 0.94
C THR A 232 29.10 -6.69 0.79
N SER A 233 27.88 -6.36 0.36
CA SER A 233 26.82 -7.34 0.10
C SER A 233 26.78 -7.83 -1.35
N ASN A 234 27.64 -7.31 -2.23
CA ASN A 234 27.65 -7.56 -3.69
C ASN A 234 26.26 -7.39 -4.32
N GLN A 235 25.51 -6.42 -3.82
CA GLN A 235 24.16 -6.09 -4.23
C GLN A 235 24.01 -4.58 -4.24
N CYS A 236 23.14 -4.04 -5.10
CA CYS A 236 22.68 -2.68 -4.90
C CYS A 236 21.99 -2.64 -3.54
N SER A 237 22.59 -1.94 -2.58
CA SER A 237 21.87 -1.58 -1.37
C SER A 237 20.69 -0.75 -1.80
N LYS A 238 19.52 -1.35 -1.71
CA LYS A 238 18.29 -0.63 -1.48
C LYS A 238 17.54 -0.03 -2.68
N LEU A 239 17.92 -0.20 -3.94
CA LEU A 239 16.98 0.11 -5.05
C LEU A 239 16.97 -0.94 -6.14
N VAL A 240 15.84 -1.66 -6.17
CA VAL A 240 14.87 -1.80 -7.26
C VAL A 240 14.11 -3.11 -6.96
N PRO A 241 12.83 -3.04 -6.56
CA PRO A 241 12.00 -4.21 -6.28
C PRO A 241 11.90 -5.09 -7.50
N GLY A 242 12.61 -6.21 -7.47
CA GLY A 242 12.57 -7.17 -8.57
C GLY A 242 13.83 -8.02 -8.61
N PRO A 243 13.73 -9.35 -8.76
CA PRO A 243 14.86 -10.15 -9.18
C PRO A 243 15.58 -9.51 -10.35
N ARG A 244 16.91 -9.66 -10.35
CA ARG A 244 17.72 -9.55 -11.55
C ARG A 244 16.99 -10.39 -12.62
N PRO A 245 16.66 -9.86 -13.82
CA PRO A 245 16.10 -10.71 -14.86
C PRO A 245 17.04 -11.90 -15.05
N PRO A 246 16.51 -13.13 -15.21
CA PRO A 246 17.34 -14.25 -15.63
C PRO A 246 18.09 -13.77 -16.87
N SER A 247 19.42 -13.84 -16.84
CA SER A 247 20.20 -13.78 -18.06
C SER A 247 19.60 -14.80 -19.01
N TRP A 248 19.15 -14.35 -20.18
CA TRP A 248 18.89 -15.22 -21.32
C TRP A 248 20.08 -16.13 -21.58
#